data_AF-A0A3M8R703-F1
#
_entry.id   AF-A0A3M8R703-F1
#
_cell.length_a   1.000
_cell.length_b   1.000
_cell.length_c   1.000
_cell.angle_alpha   90.00
_cell.angle_beta   90.00
_cell.angle_gamma   90.00
#
_symmetry.space_group_name_H-M   'P 1'
#
loop_
_entity.id
_entity.type
_entity.pdbx_description
1 polymer ?
#
loop_
_entity_poly.entity_id
_entity_poly.type
_entity_poly.pdbx_seq_one_letter_code
_entity_poly.pdbx_strand_id
1 'polypeptide(L)' 'MLPALQRHAQDMKNRFGHDRAIRSWDPLFQKPFEYRSQVQVTLRPLADGIYAELRSPNPEVVPYLYAHGDTLCRLGARGL' A
#
# COMPACT_ATOMS: atom_id res chain seq x y z
N MET A 1 -17.26 -9.01 5.07
CA MET A 1 -16.00 -9.00 4.27
C MET A 1 -15.10 -7.80 4.56
N LEU A 2 -15.63 -6.63 4.94
CA LEU A 2 -14.87 -5.40 5.27
C LEU A 2 -13.74 -5.53 6.32
N PRO A 3 -13.88 -6.31 7.40
CA PRO A 3 -12.80 -6.48 8.38
C PRO A 3 -11.54 -7.13 7.80
N ALA A 4 -11.69 -7.97 6.76
CA ALA A 4 -10.58 -8.66 6.14
C ALA A 4 -9.69 -7.70 5.35
N LEU A 5 -10.27 -6.74 4.62
CA LEU A 5 -9.52 -5.72 3.88
C LEU A 5 -8.75 -4.79 4.83
N GLN A 6 -9.41 -4.30 5.87
CA GLN A 6 -8.77 -3.44 6.87
C GLN A 6 -7.65 -4.18 7.61
N ARG A 7 -7.88 -5.45 7.98
CA ARG A 7 -6.86 -6.31 8.58
C ARG A 7 -5.69 -6.53 7.63
N HIS A 8 -5.97 -6.84 6.36
CA HIS A 8 -4.95 -7.03 5.34
C HIS A 8 -4.06 -5.79 5.19
N ALA A 9 -4.66 -4.60 5.07
CA ALA A 9 -3.91 -3.37 4.93
C ALA A 9 -3.03 -3.07 6.16
N GLN A 10 -3.54 -3.34 7.37
CA GLN A 10 -2.75 -3.19 8.60
C GLN A 10 -1.59 -4.19 8.65
N ASP A 11 -1.81 -5.44 8.25
CA ASP A 11 -0.75 -6.45 8.16
C ASP A 11 0.31 -6.05 7.13
N MET A 12 -0.08 -5.45 6.00
CA MET A 12 0.87 -4.90 5.01
C MET A 12 1.67 -3.73 5.57
N LYS A 13 1.03 -2.78 6.27
CA LYS A 13 1.73 -1.67 6.93
C LYS A 13 2.76 -2.18 7.96
N ASN A 14 2.40 -3.20 8.72
CA ASN A 14 3.33 -3.81 9.68
C ASN A 14 4.53 -4.44 8.95
N ARG A 15 4.31 -5.19 7.87
CA ARG A 15 5.41 -5.75 7.05
C ARG A 15 6.32 -4.67 6.48
N PHE A 16 5.74 -3.58 6.00
CA PHE A 16 6.44 -2.41 5.49
C PHE A 16 7.38 -1.79 6.53
N GLY A 17 6.90 -1.65 7.77
CA GLY A 17 7.69 -1.12 8.90
C GLY A 17 8.81 -2.06 9.36
N HIS A 18 8.64 -3.38 9.26
CA HIS A 18 9.56 -4.38 9.81
C HIS A 18 10.57 -4.98 8.80
N ASP A 19 10.84 -4.30 7.67
CA ASP A 19 11.79 -4.75 6.63
C ASP A 19 11.49 -6.12 6.03
N ARG A 20 10.23 -6.55 6.10
CA ARG A 20 9.84 -7.80 5.47
C ARG A 20 9.50 -7.52 4.02
N ALA A 21 10.47 -7.75 3.15
CA ALA A 21 10.27 -7.71 1.71
C ALA A 21 9.07 -8.58 1.32
N ILE A 22 8.19 -8.03 0.47
CA ILE A 22 7.13 -8.83 -0.15
C ILE A 22 7.73 -9.49 -1.39
N ARG A 23 7.59 -10.82 -1.46
CA ARG A 23 7.75 -11.53 -2.73
C ARG A 23 6.44 -11.39 -3.51
N SER A 24 6.37 -10.37 -4.36
CA SER A 24 5.29 -10.20 -5.34
C SER A 24 5.83 -10.44 -6.73
N TRP A 25 5.04 -11.05 -7.61
CA TRP A 25 5.39 -11.17 -9.03
C TRP A 25 5.21 -9.85 -9.79
N ASP A 26 4.46 -8.90 -9.21
CA ASP A 26 4.27 -7.57 -9.78
C ASP A 26 5.25 -6.57 -9.14
N PRO A 27 6.17 -5.98 -9.94
CA PRO A 27 7.13 -4.97 -9.48
C PRO A 27 6.49 -3.77 -8.80
N LEU A 28 5.25 -3.39 -9.13
CA LEU A 28 4.54 -2.27 -8.50
C LEU A 28 4.26 -2.48 -7.01
N PHE A 29 4.27 -3.72 -6.53
CA PHE A 29 4.13 -4.03 -5.10
C PHE A 29 5.49 -4.11 -4.39
N GLN A 30 6.58 -4.34 -5.13
CA GLN A 30 7.93 -4.37 -4.59
C GLN A 30 8.52 -2.96 -4.48
N LYS A 31 8.27 -2.10 -5.48
CA LYS A 31 8.86 -0.75 -5.57
C LYS A 31 8.66 0.10 -4.32
N PRO A 32 7.46 0.21 -3.72
CA PRO A 32 7.30 0.96 -2.47
C PRO A 32 8.17 0.42 -1.32
N PHE A 33 8.42 -0.90 -1.27
CA PHE A 33 9.26 -1.51 -0.23
C PHE A 33 10.74 -1.19 -0.41
N GLU A 34 11.23 -1.04 -1.65
CA GLU A 34 12.60 -0.61 -1.93
C GLU A 34 12.87 0.80 -1.36
N TYR A 35 11.87 1.68 -1.41
CA TYR A 35 11.95 3.06 -0.90
C TYR A 35 11.31 3.24 0.48
N ARG A 36 11.12 2.17 1.26
CA ARG A 36 10.34 2.21 2.50
C ARG A 36 10.81 3.24 3.54
N SER A 37 12.13 3.48 3.63
CA SER A 37 12.70 4.49 4.52
C SER A 37 12.34 5.92 4.12
N GLN A 38 11.88 6.12 2.89
CA GLN A 38 11.49 7.40 2.29
C GLN A 38 9.98 7.50 2.07
N VAL A 39 9.18 6.52 2.51
CA VAL A 39 7.73 6.49 2.32
C VAL A 39 7.04 6.42 3.67
N GLN A 40 6.20 7.40 3.95
CA GLN A 40 5.32 7.43 5.11
C GLN A 40 3.95 6.86 4.73
N VAL A 41 3.42 5.95 5.54
CA VAL A 41 2.13 5.29 5.29
C VAL A 41 1.15 5.54 6.43
N THR A 42 0.04 6.20 6.11
CA THR A 42 -1.09 6.43 7.00
C THR A 42 -2.30 5.65 6.53
N LEU A 43 -2.93 4.90 7.44
CA LEU A 43 -4.14 4.12 7.17
C LEU A 43 -5.25 4.62 8.09
N ARG A 44 -6.45 4.82 7.55
CA ARG A 44 -7.64 5.18 8.31
C ARG A 44 -8.79 4.25 7.88
N PRO A 45 -9.42 3.51 8.81
CA PRO A 45 -10.59 2.70 8.48
C PRO A 45 -11.76 3.59 8.06
N LEU A 46 -12.53 3.14 7.07
CA LEU A 46 -13.80 3.73 6.65
C LEU A 46 -14.93 2.71 6.86
N ALA A 47 -16.18 3.17 6.87
CA ALA A 47 -17.34 2.29 7.08
C ALA A 47 -17.44 1.20 5.99
N ASP A 48 -17.04 1.53 4.78
CA ASP A 48 -17.13 0.71 3.57
C ASP A 48 -15.76 0.43 2.93
N GLY A 49 -14.67 0.68 3.64
CA GLY A 49 -13.33 0.45 3.09
C GLY A 49 -12.19 0.93 3.98
N ILE A 50 -11.14 1.41 3.33
CA ILE A 50 -9.96 1.97 3.99
C ILE A 50 -9.43 3.13 3.17
N TYR A 51 -9.06 4.21 3.86
CA TYR A 51 -8.27 5.27 3.28
C TYR A 51 -6.79 5.00 3.54
N ALA A 52 -5.99 4.98 2.49
CA ALA A 52 -4.54 4.88 2.57
C ALA A 52 -3.91 6.14 1.99
N GLU A 53 -2.96 6.73 2.72
CA GLU A 53 -2.15 7.85 2.26
C GLU A 53 -0.68 7.47 2.34
N LEU A 54 0.00 7.59 1.20
CA LEU A 54 1.43 7.34 1.07
C LEU A 54 2.09 8.66 0.66
N ARG A 55 3.11 9.08 1.40
CA ARG A 55 3.86 10.32 1.15
C ARG A 55 5.35 10.01 1.04
N SER A 56 6.03 10.68 0.12
CA SER A 56 7.49 10.63 0.01
C SER A 56 8.03 12.01 -0.33
N PRO A 57 9.16 12.44 0.29
CA PRO A 57 9.86 13.64 -0.14
C PRO A 57 10.68 13.40 -1.41
N ASN A 58 10.87 12.14 -1.84
CA ASN A 58 11.59 11.81 -3.06
C ASN A 58 10.63 11.84 -4.26
N PRO A 59 10.76 12.81 -5.18
CA PRO A 59 9.87 12.94 -6.33
C PRO A 59 9.97 11.75 -7.30
N GLU A 60 11.08 11.01 -7.31
CA GLU A 60 11.24 9.82 -8.15
C GLU A 60 10.33 8.67 -7.71
N VAL A 61 9.96 8.62 -6.43
CA VAL A 61 9.12 7.55 -5.86
C VAL A 61 7.63 7.81 -6.13
N VAL A 62 7.25 9.07 -6.27
CA VAL A 62 5.86 9.52 -6.38
C VAL A 62 5.08 8.83 -7.51
N PRO A 63 5.60 8.68 -8.76
CA PRO A 63 4.90 7.96 -9.83
C PRO A 63 4.57 6.51 -9.47
N TYR A 64 5.47 5.82 -8.77
CA TYR A 64 5.24 4.44 -8.32
C TYR A 64 4.15 4.37 -7.25
N LEU A 65 4.08 5.35 -6.34
CA LEU A 65 3.01 5.43 -5.34
C LEU A 65 1.64 5.64 -5.99
N TYR A 66 1.55 6.49 -7.01
CA TYR A 66 0.32 6.68 -7.79
C TYR A 66 -0.08 5.39 -8.52
N ALA A 67 0.85 4.77 -9.27
CA ALA A 67 0.57 3.54 -9.99
C ALA A 67 0.16 2.38 -9.06
N HIS A 68 0.77 2.31 -7.86
CA HIS A 68 0.39 1.37 -6.82
C HIS A 68 -1.03 1.64 -6.30
N GLY A 69 -1.34 2.89 -5.95
CA GLY A 69 -2.67 3.31 -5.49
C GLY A 69 -3.77 2.99 -6.49
N ASP A 70 -3.56 3.32 -7.77
CA ASP A 70 -4.50 3.02 -8.84
C ASP A 70 -4.77 1.52 -8.98
N THR A 71 -3.73 0.70 -8.83
CA THR A 71 -3.85 -0.76 -8.91
C THR A 71 -4.65 -1.30 -7.74
N LEU A 72 -4.39 -0.85 -6.51
CA LEU A 72 -5.16 -1.22 -5.33
C LEU A 72 -6.64 -0.83 -5.46
N CYS A 73 -6.93 0.38 -5.95
CA CYS A 73 -8.30 0.83 -6.20
C CYS A 73 -9.02 -0.07 -7.21
N ARG A 74 -8.36 -0.46 -8.31
CA ARG A 74 -8.93 -1.39 -9.29
C ARG A 74 -9.20 -2.78 -8.71
N LEU A 75 -8.31 -3.30 -7.87
CA LEU A 75 -8.50 -4.60 -7.20
C LEU A 75 -9.68 -4.53 -6.22
N GLY A 76 -9.72 -3.49 -5.38
CA GLY A 76 -10.81 -3.26 -4.44
C GLY A 76 -12.16 -3.14 -5.15
N ALA A 77 -12.24 -2.41 -6.26
CA ALA A 77 -13.45 -2.29 -7.07
C ALA A 77 -13.93 -3.63 -7.68
N ARG A 78 -13.01 -4.60 -7.84
CA ARG A 78 -13.31 -5.95 -8.32
C ARG A 78 -13.57 -6.96 -7.18
N GLY A 79 -13.44 -6.54 -5.92
CA GLY A 79 -13.57 -7.41 -4.75
C GLY A 79 -12.45 -8.44 -4.61
N LEU A 80 -11.27 -8.14 -5.16
CA LEU A 80 -10.08 -9.00 -5.14
C LEU A 80 -9.12 -8.63 -4.01
#